data_AF-A0A0J0Y588-F1
#
_entry.id   AF-A0A0J0Y588-F1
#
_cell.length_a   1.000
_cell.length_b   1.000
_cell.length_c   1.000
_cell.angle_alpha   90.00
_cell.angle_beta   90.00
_cell.angle_gamma   90.00
#
_symmetry.space_group_name_H-M   'P 1'
#
loop_
_entity.id
_entity.type
_entity.pdbx_description
1 polymer ?
#
loop_
_entity_poly.entity_id
_entity_poly.type
_entity_poly.pdbx_seq_one_letter_code
_entity_poly.pdbx_strand_id
1 'polypeptide(L)'
;MKPAELIIKTQFGRIYRRSLVSSLFIFFTDDSDGIMMFYKTDPDREPLSGYGAEESLFEAVFNRNWIWASEDMIFNIRCILEASS
;
A
#
# COMPACT_ATOMS: atom_id res chain seq x y z
N MET A 1 -10.70 -4.20 -16.66
CA MET A 1 -9.23 -4.23 -16.85
C MET A 1 -8.60 -4.27 -15.47
N LYS A 2 -7.79 -5.29 -15.13
CA LYS A 2 -6.95 -5.22 -13.91
C LYS A 2 -5.93 -4.09 -14.13
N PRO A 3 -5.79 -3.11 -13.22
CA PRO A 3 -4.80 -2.06 -13.38
C PRO A 3 -3.42 -2.70 -13.48
N ALA A 4 -2.63 -2.31 -14.48
CA ALA A 4 -1.27 -2.83 -14.69
C ALA A 4 -0.51 -2.86 -13.35
N GLU A 5 0.15 -3.98 -13.07
CA GLU A 5 0.91 -4.17 -11.84
C GLU A 5 2.06 -3.17 -11.84
N LEU A 6 2.02 -2.21 -10.92
CA LEU A 6 3.06 -1.20 -10.78
C LEU A 6 4.12 -1.78 -9.84
N ILE A 7 5.30 -2.02 -10.40
CA ILE A 7 6.46 -2.57 -9.69
C ILE A 7 7.58 -1.54 -9.75
N ILE A 8 8.10 -1.14 -8.60
CA ILE A 8 9.25 -0.24 -8.49
C ILE A 8 10.45 -1.07 -8.05
N LYS A 9 11.55 -1.03 -8.81
CA LYS A 9 12.82 -1.63 -8.42
C LYS A 9 13.82 -0.53 -8.09
N THR A 10 14.36 -0.54 -6.88
CA THR A 10 15.38 0.44 -6.49
C THR A 10 16.76 0.02 -6.99
N GLN A 11 17.70 0.97 -7.02
CA GLN A 11 19.12 0.73 -7.34
C GLN A 11 19.80 -0.27 -6.38
N PHE A 12 19.21 -0.52 -5.21
CA PHE A 12 19.70 -1.46 -4.20
C PHE A 12 19.07 -2.86 -4.33
N GLY A 13 18.27 -3.10 -5.37
CA GLY A 13 17.66 -4.40 -5.64
C GLY A 13 16.35 -4.68 -4.91
N ARG A 14 15.82 -3.72 -4.12
CA ARG A 14 14.50 -3.86 -3.48
C ARG A 14 13.38 -3.75 -4.50
N ILE A 15 12.34 -4.58 -4.35
CA ILE A 15 11.19 -4.64 -5.24
C ILE A 15 9.96 -4.24 -4.42
N TYR A 16 9.31 -3.15 -4.83
CA TYR A 16 8.06 -2.68 -4.25
C TYR A 16 6.93 -3.02 -5.20
N ARG A 17 5.96 -3.79 -4.71
CA ARG A 17 4.76 -4.12 -5.47
C ARG A 17 3.61 -3.27 -4.94
N ARG A 18 2.81 -2.71 -5.86
CA ARG A 18 1.61 -1.97 -5.49
C ARG A 18 0.63 -2.89 -4.78
N SER A 19 0.28 -2.55 -3.55
CA SER A 19 -0.53 -3.41 -2.67
C SER A 19 -1.91 -2.83 -2.39
N LEU A 20 -2.04 -1.50 -2.25
CA LEU A 20 -3.32 -0.83 -2.03
C LEU A 20 -3.36 0.55 -2.71
N VAL A 21 -4.53 0.98 -3.19
CA VAL A 21 -4.74 2.32 -3.75
C VAL A 21 -5.95 2.95 -3.08
N SER A 22 -5.75 4.14 -2.51
CA SER A 22 -6.82 4.99 -1.99
C SER A 22 -7.15 6.15 -2.95
N SER A 23 -7.97 7.08 -2.48
CA SER A 23 -8.21 8.34 -3.19
C SER A 23 -6.95 9.20 -3.31
N LEU A 24 -6.10 9.19 -2.27
CA LEU A 24 -4.93 10.07 -2.14
C LEU A 24 -3.60 9.36 -2.34
N PHE A 25 -3.53 8.05 -2.05
CA PHE A 25 -2.26 7.34 -1.91
C PHE A 25 -2.21 6.05 -2.70
N ILE A 26 -0.99 5.65 -3.03
CA ILE A 26 -0.62 4.33 -3.52
C ILE A 26 0.33 3.73 -2.50
N PHE A 27 -0.08 2.61 -1.91
CA PHE A 27 0.71 1.86 -0.94
C PHE A 27 1.44 0.72 -1.64
N PHE A 28 2.70 0.55 -1.30
CA PHE A 28 3.53 -0.55 -1.73
C PHE A 28 4.03 -1.30 -0.50
N THR A 29 4.15 -2.61 -0.62
CA THR A 29 4.78 -3.45 0.40
C THR A 29 6.12 -3.96 -0.13
N ASP A 30 7.13 -3.93 0.73
CA ASP A 30 8.37 -4.70 0.55
C ASP A 30 8.12 -6.15 0.97
N ASP A 31 8.91 -7.07 0.44
CA ASP A 31 8.92 -8.47 0.88
C ASP A 31 9.54 -8.62 2.29
N SER A 32 10.05 -7.53 2.87
CA SER A 32 10.66 -7.44 4.22
C SER A 32 9.85 -6.59 5.23
N ASP A 33 8.51 -6.60 5.13
CA ASP A 33 7.54 -5.95 6.03
C ASP A 33 7.46 -4.41 6.03
N GLY A 34 8.22 -3.72 5.17
CA GLY A 34 8.13 -2.26 5.05
C GLY A 34 6.95 -1.81 4.19
N ILE A 35 6.18 -0.81 4.65
CA ILE A 35 5.16 -0.11 3.85
C ILE A 35 5.71 1.21 3.33
N MET A 36 5.59 1.44 2.03
CA MET A 36 5.85 2.71 1.38
C MET A 36 4.54 3.34 0.91
N MET A 37 4.42 4.66 1.06
CA MET A 37 3.25 5.42 0.66
C MET A 37 3.65 6.56 -0.28
N PHE A 38 3.02 6.57 -1.46
CA PHE A 38 3.21 7.62 -2.47
C PHE A 38 1.92 8.39 -2.70
N TYR A 39 2.02 9.68 -3.00
CA TYR A 39 0.86 10.46 -3.43
C TYR A 39 0.41 9.99 -4.81
N LYS A 40 -0.87 9.68 -4.95
CA LYS A 40 -1.44 9.22 -6.22
C LYS A 40 -1.36 10.28 -7.31
N THR A 41 -1.44 11.55 -6.94
CA THR A 41 -1.37 12.70 -7.87
C THR A 41 0.06 13.15 -8.15
N ASP A 42 1.04 12.68 -7.39
CA ASP A 42 2.44 13.08 -7.49
C ASP A 42 3.35 11.93 -7.00
N PRO A 43 3.48 10.86 -7.81
CA PRO A 43 4.23 9.67 -7.42
C PRO A 43 5.76 9.88 -7.43
N ASP A 44 6.25 10.99 -7.99
CA ASP A 44 7.67 11.35 -8.02
C ASP A 44 8.12 12.08 -6.75
N ARG A 45 7.16 12.57 -5.95
CA ARG A 45 7.43 13.13 -4.63
C ARG A 45 8.05 12.08 -3.71
N GLU A 46 8.96 12.53 -2.85
CA GLU A 46 9.58 11.68 -1.83
C GLU A 46 8.50 10.95 -1.02
N PRO A 47 8.53 9.60 -0.99
CA PRO A 47 7.51 8.81 -0.34
C PRO A 47 7.54 9.01 1.17
N LEU A 48 6.36 8.94 1.78
CA LEU A 48 6.28 8.80 3.22
C LEU A 48 6.61 7.34 3.56
N SER A 49 7.63 7.13 4.40
CA SER A 49 8.08 5.82 4.86
C SER A 49 8.03 5.72 6.38
N GLY A 50 7.79 4.51 6.92
CA GLY A 50 7.77 4.25 8.37
C GLY A 50 6.42 4.59 9.03
N TYR A 51 6.46 5.02 10.30
CA TYR A 51 5.28 5.22 11.18
C TYR A 51 4.07 5.90 10.51
N GLY A 52 4.28 6.93 9.67
CA GLY A 52 3.17 7.63 9.02
C GLY A 52 2.51 6.87 7.86
N ALA A 53 3.22 5.96 7.20
CA ALA A 53 2.68 5.14 6.11
C ALA A 53 1.83 3.99 6.63
N GLU A 54 2.25 3.39 7.76
CA GLU A 54 1.51 2.32 8.44
C GLU A 54 0.19 2.83 9.00
N GLU A 55 0.21 3.94 9.73
CA GLU A 55 -1.01 4.58 10.27
C GLU A 55 -2.00 4.92 9.15
N SER A 56 -1.52 5.52 8.06
CA SER A 56 -2.36 5.85 6.90
C SER A 56 -2.92 4.61 6.20
N LEU A 57 -2.15 3.51 6.16
CA LEU A 57 -2.63 2.24 5.62
C LEU A 57 -3.75 1.69 6.52
N PHE A 58 -3.53 1.65 7.84
CA PHE A 58 -4.54 1.20 8.79
C PHE A 58 -5.81 2.04 8.69
N GLU A 59 -5.70 3.37 8.67
CA GLU A 59 -6.86 4.25 8.51
C GLU A 59 -7.60 3.96 7.20
N ALA A 60 -6.87 3.82 6.09
CA ALA A 60 -7.47 3.44 4.82
C ALA A 60 -8.24 2.12 4.96
N VAL A 61 -7.64 1.11 5.60
CA VAL A 61 -8.17 -0.25 5.83
C VAL A 61 -9.39 -0.30 6.76
N PHE A 62 -9.41 0.47 7.84
CA PHE A 62 -10.54 0.49 8.76
C PHE A 62 -11.71 1.32 8.20
N ASN A 63 -11.42 2.42 7.51
CA ASN A 63 -12.44 3.30 6.96
C ASN A 63 -12.97 2.86 5.59
N ARG A 64 -12.49 1.73 5.04
CA ARG A 64 -12.91 1.25 3.70
C ARG A 64 -12.63 2.24 2.58
N ASN A 65 -11.59 3.06 2.76
CA ASN A 65 -11.21 4.15 1.86
C ASN A 65 -10.18 3.70 0.81
N TRP A 66 -10.36 2.52 0.22
CA TRP A 66 -9.55 2.04 -0.91
C TRP A 66 -10.40 1.71 -2.13
N ILE A 67 -9.80 1.93 -3.29
CA ILE A 67 -10.41 1.74 -4.61
C ILE A 67 -9.90 0.44 -5.23
N TRP A 68 -8.70 -0.01 -4.84
CA TRP A 68 -8.09 -1.23 -5.35
C TRP A 68 -7.11 -1.80 -4.31
N ALA A 69 -6.97 -3.12 -4.27
CA ALA A 69 -5.97 -3.84 -3.48
C ALA A 69 -5.49 -5.08 -4.23
N SER A 70 -4.23 -5.49 -3.99
CA SER A 70 -3.70 -6.77 -4.47
C SER A 70 -4.37 -7.95 -3.75
N GLU A 71 -4.24 -9.16 -4.31
CA GLU A 71 -4.83 -10.36 -3.70
C GLU A 71 -4.26 -10.61 -2.29
N ASP A 72 -2.94 -10.46 -2.12
CA ASP A 72 -2.26 -10.55 -0.82
C ASP A 72 -2.75 -9.47 0.16
N MET A 73 -2.93 -8.23 -0.31
CA MET A 73 -3.43 -7.15 0.54
C MET A 73 -4.89 -7.38 0.94
N ILE A 74 -5.74 -7.91 0.04
CA ILE A 74 -7.12 -8.28 0.37
C ILE A 74 -7.13 -9.36 1.45
N PHE A 75 -6.25 -10.35 1.36
CA PHE A 75 -6.12 -11.38 2.39
C PHE A 75 -5.71 -10.77 3.74
N ASN A 76 -4.67 -9.93 3.76
CA ASN A 76 -4.21 -9.26 4.98
C ASN A 76 -5.29 -8.37 5.60
N ILE A 77 -6.03 -7.61 4.79
CA ILE A 77 -7.16 -6.79 5.24
C ILE A 77 -8.22 -7.64 5.93
N ARG A 78 -8.57 -8.81 5.36
CA ARG A 78 -9.53 -9.72 5.98
C ARG A 78 -9.06 -10.15 7.37
N CYS A 79 -7.80 -10.57 7.49
CA CYS A 79 -7.22 -10.97 8.78
C CYS A 79 -7.24 -9.82 9.80
N ILE A 80 -6.92 -8.59 9.39
CA ILE A 80 -6.95 -7.41 10.28
C ILE A 80 -8.37 -7.13 10.78
N LEU A 81 -9.35 -7.16 9.88
CA LEU A 81 -10.74 -6.87 10.23
C LEU A 81 -11.35 -7.97 11.12
N GLU A 82 -11.00 -9.24 10.89
CA GLU A 82 -11.41 -10.38 11.73
C GLU A 82 -10.76 -10.35 13.12
N ALA A 83 -9.52 -9.87 13.24
CA ALA A 83 -8.85 -9.74 14.53
C ALA A 83 -9.41 -8.58 15.38
N SER A 84 -10.15 -7.65 14.76
CA SER A 84 -10.69 -6.45 15.41
C SER A 84 -12.17 -6.58 15.82
N SER A 85 -12.79 -7.74 15.56
CA SER A 85 -14.19 -8.08 15.91
C SER A 85 -14.27 -9.00 17.11
#